data_AF-A0A0A3I0X9-F1
#
_entry.id   AF-A0A0A3I0X9-F1
#
_cell.length_a   1.000
_cell.length_b   1.000
_cell.length_c   1.000
_cell.angle_alpha   90.00
_cell.angle_beta   90.00
_cell.angle_gamma   90.00
#
_symmetry.space_group_name_H-M   'P 1'
#
loop_
_entity.id
_entity.type
_entity.pdbx_description
1 polymer ?
#
loop_
_entity_poly.entity_id
_entity_poly.type
_entity_poly.pdbx_seq_one_letter_code
_entity_poly.pdbx_strand_id
1 'polypeptide(L)'
;MKTRKIAISLMVTALLTACTTKVEKNNNDSNKLTVLIVEYSSGAPLDNLYVTLLDDEGNILDSNVSTDEGRVIFSNLDENEEYLIQVGLFENFKTGKFITEKEITYMQTKQNVIVQTNAANSEQSLAVPSILQTPELPNGCEITALTAVLNYYGAATDKMEMTDQYLPKQSFKFDGNNKYGPDPNKAYGGYPGSLETGTYVFAEPIVNAANNFIKDRKLKLEAQNISGSSLEEITKYVEMGIPVIAWVTLDLSKPKIRGGWIIQETGEFHQMFTNLHTVVVMSVKDDKVEVMDPLKGYVTLEKAMFFESYVSLGEQAIIVY
;
A
#
# COMPACT_ATOMS: atom_id res chain seq x y z
N MET A 1 72.19 4.59 -10.96
CA MET A 1 70.97 5.04 -10.25
C MET A 1 70.74 4.07 -9.09
N LYS A 2 70.88 4.60 -7.86
CA LYS A 2 70.48 4.11 -6.52
C LYS A 2 70.50 2.59 -6.24
N THR A 3 71.56 2.01 -5.68
CA THR A 3 71.85 1.82 -4.23
C THR A 3 70.71 1.33 -3.35
N ARG A 4 70.88 0.14 -2.75
CA ARG A 4 70.63 -0.06 -1.31
C ARG A 4 71.61 -1.07 -0.71
N LYS A 5 72.32 -0.58 0.30
CA LYS A 5 73.27 -1.25 1.20
C LYS A 5 72.50 -1.70 2.47
N ILE A 6 72.89 -2.86 3.03
CA ILE A 6 73.33 -3.13 4.43
C ILE A 6 72.40 -2.65 5.56
N ALA A 7 72.14 -3.30 6.70
CA ALA A 7 72.30 -4.65 7.27
C ALA A 7 71.84 -4.56 8.76
N ILE A 8 71.61 -5.73 9.39
CA ILE A 8 71.86 -6.10 10.82
C ILE A 8 70.87 -5.68 11.94
N SER A 9 70.60 -6.71 12.78
CA SER A 9 70.10 -6.77 14.17
C SER A 9 68.61 -6.49 14.43
N LEU A 10 67.90 -7.19 15.32
CA LEU A 10 68.30 -7.72 16.63
C LEU A 10 67.44 -8.96 17.01
N MET A 11 68.05 -9.83 17.80
CA MET A 11 67.54 -11.03 18.47
C MET A 11 66.48 -10.69 19.53
N VAL A 12 65.39 -11.47 19.65
CA VAL A 12 64.70 -11.65 20.96
C VAL A 12 64.32 -13.12 21.14
N THR A 13 64.85 -13.65 22.23
CA THR A 13 64.70 -14.99 22.81
C THR A 13 63.31 -15.24 23.41
N ALA A 14 62.98 -16.53 23.49
CA ALA A 14 61.77 -17.14 24.05
C ALA A 14 61.41 -16.72 25.48
N LEU A 15 60.12 -16.84 25.81
CA LEU A 15 59.66 -17.34 27.11
C LEU A 15 58.31 -18.04 26.96
N LEU A 16 58.35 -19.37 27.01
CA LEU A 16 57.22 -20.20 27.42
C LEU A 16 56.84 -19.82 28.84
N THR A 17 55.58 -19.46 29.06
CA THR A 17 54.90 -19.68 30.34
C THR A 17 53.59 -20.41 30.05
N ALA A 18 53.60 -21.70 30.35
CA ALA A 18 52.39 -22.45 30.59
C ALA A 18 51.78 -21.96 31.91
N CYS A 19 50.49 -21.63 31.91
CA CYS A 19 49.49 -22.39 32.67
C CYS A 19 48.15 -21.66 32.75
N THR A 20 47.10 -22.48 32.77
CA THR A 20 45.72 -22.19 33.18
C THR A 20 44.92 -21.28 32.27
N THR A 21 44.38 -21.87 31.21
CA THR A 21 43.09 -21.42 30.66
C THR A 21 42.04 -21.51 31.77
N LYS A 22 41.78 -20.39 32.43
CA LYS A 22 40.43 -20.10 32.91
C LYS A 22 39.53 -20.28 31.70
N VAL A 23 38.62 -21.25 31.78
CA VAL A 23 37.44 -21.30 30.92
C VAL A 23 36.62 -20.07 31.30
N GLU A 24 36.94 -18.93 30.69
CA GLU A 24 36.02 -17.81 30.61
C GLU A 24 34.85 -18.29 29.76
N LYS A 25 33.72 -18.51 30.42
CA LYS A 25 32.41 -18.53 29.77
C LYS A 25 32.24 -17.21 29.04
N ASN A 26 32.56 -17.17 27.75
CA ASN A 26 32.10 -16.10 26.85
C ASN A 26 30.59 -16.25 26.70
N ASN A 27 29.87 -15.53 27.55
CA ASN A 27 28.42 -15.39 27.57
C ASN A 27 27.99 -14.16 26.75
N ASN A 28 28.59 -13.93 25.56
CA ASN A 28 28.35 -12.74 24.74
C ASN A 28 27.25 -12.96 23.70
N ASP A 29 26.10 -13.44 24.18
CA ASP A 29 24.85 -13.55 23.41
C ASP A 29 23.69 -13.00 24.26
N SER A 30 24.00 -11.99 25.09
CA SER A 30 23.12 -11.40 26.09
C SER A 30 22.06 -10.51 25.43
N ASN A 31 20.82 -10.66 25.90
CA ASN A 31 19.65 -9.83 25.59
C ASN A 31 19.36 -9.67 24.10
N LYS A 32 18.71 -10.68 23.52
CA LYS A 32 18.27 -10.66 22.12
C LYS A 32 16.86 -10.09 21.99
N LEU A 33 16.64 -9.38 20.89
CA LEU A 33 15.34 -8.95 20.40
C LEU A 33 15.15 -9.52 18.99
N THR A 34 14.12 -10.32 18.80
CA THR A 34 13.66 -10.77 17.48
C THR A 34 12.54 -9.84 17.02
N VAL A 35 12.78 -9.16 15.92
CA VAL A 35 11.81 -8.33 15.22
C VAL A 35 11.26 -9.13 14.05
N LEU A 36 9.94 -9.33 14.02
CA LEU A 36 9.24 -9.95 12.90
C LEU A 36 8.55 -8.85 12.09
N ILE A 37 9.03 -8.63 10.88
CA ILE A 37 8.47 -7.68 9.92
C ILE A 37 7.39 -8.38 9.12
N VAL A 38 6.18 -7.84 9.18
CA VAL A 38 5.02 -8.41 8.49
C VAL A 38 4.27 -7.35 7.71
N GLU A 39 3.61 -7.76 6.65
CA GLU A 39 2.66 -6.91 5.93
C GLU A 39 1.43 -6.68 6.81
N TYR A 40 0.94 -5.44 6.85
CA TYR A 40 -0.07 -4.98 7.79
C TYR A 40 -1.36 -5.80 7.73
N SER A 41 -1.86 -6.09 6.52
CA SER A 41 -3.18 -6.67 6.32
C SER A 41 -3.24 -8.20 6.37
N SER A 42 -2.26 -8.89 5.76
CA SER A 42 -2.16 -10.36 5.73
C SER A 42 -1.40 -10.96 6.91
N GLY A 43 -0.52 -10.18 7.54
CA GLY A 43 0.46 -10.70 8.50
C GLY A 43 1.54 -11.59 7.86
N ALA A 44 1.65 -11.61 6.53
CA ALA A 44 2.69 -12.33 5.82
C ALA A 44 4.07 -11.74 6.14
N PRO A 45 5.11 -12.58 6.31
CA PRO A 45 6.47 -12.09 6.53
C PRO A 45 7.00 -11.32 5.33
N LEU A 46 7.76 -10.25 5.59
CA LEU A 46 8.36 -9.39 4.57
C LEU A 46 9.88 -9.49 4.59
N ASP A 47 10.46 -9.89 3.47
CA ASP A 47 11.90 -10.04 3.26
C ASP A 47 12.53 -8.83 2.58
N ASN A 48 13.86 -8.76 2.60
CA ASN A 48 14.64 -7.72 1.92
C ASN A 48 14.37 -6.27 2.36
N LEU A 49 13.78 -6.07 3.55
CA LEU A 49 13.62 -4.74 4.14
C LEU A 49 14.80 -4.42 5.04
N TYR A 50 15.33 -3.21 4.90
CA TYR A 50 16.36 -2.68 5.78
C TYR A 50 15.73 -2.21 7.08
N VAL A 51 16.29 -2.65 8.20
CA VAL A 51 15.79 -2.39 9.55
C VAL A 51 16.92 -1.84 10.40
N THR A 52 16.72 -0.71 11.05
CA THR A 52 17.66 -0.13 12.02
C THR A 52 17.05 -0.11 13.41
N LEU A 53 17.91 -0.32 14.41
CA LEU A 53 17.60 -0.12 15.82
C LEU A 53 18.34 1.13 16.30
N LEU A 54 17.63 2.07 16.89
CA LEU A 54 18.18 3.30 17.44
C LEU A 54 17.93 3.37 18.95
N ASP A 55 18.83 4.02 19.68
CA ASP A 55 18.61 4.42 21.08
C ASP A 55 17.65 5.63 21.18
N ASP A 56 17.37 6.06 22.41
CA ASP A 56 16.51 7.20 22.75
C ASP A 56 17.07 8.56 22.29
N GLU A 57 18.39 8.64 22.08
CA GLU A 57 19.07 9.80 21.51
C GLU A 57 19.02 9.82 19.97
N GLY A 58 18.55 8.75 19.33
CA GLY A 58 18.46 8.60 17.88
C GLY A 58 19.77 8.15 17.22
N ASN A 59 20.72 7.60 17.98
CA ASN A 59 21.91 6.97 17.42
C ASN A 59 21.58 5.54 16.96
N ILE A 60 22.06 5.17 15.76
CA ILE A 60 21.89 3.80 15.24
C ILE A 60 22.83 2.88 16.01
N LEU A 61 22.25 1.90 16.71
CA LEU A 61 22.98 0.86 17.45
C LEU A 61 23.34 -0.32 16.55
N ASP A 62 22.40 -0.72 15.69
CA ASP A 62 22.59 -1.83 14.75
C ASP A 62 21.62 -1.73 13.56
N SER A 63 21.93 -2.45 12.49
CA SER A 63 21.12 -2.48 11.28
C SER A 63 21.25 -3.81 10.55
N ASN A 64 20.14 -4.33 10.03
CA ASN A 64 20.11 -5.60 9.31
C ASN A 64 19.06 -5.59 8.19
N VAL A 65 19.01 -6.66 7.42
CA VAL A 65 17.99 -6.90 6.39
C VAL A 65 17.10 -8.07 6.84
N SER A 66 15.78 -7.94 6.66
CA SER A 66 14.85 -9.02 7.02
C SER A 66 15.03 -10.25 6.14
N THR A 67 14.98 -11.42 6.76
CA THR A 67 15.04 -12.73 6.07
C THR A 67 13.75 -13.04 5.31
N ASP A 68 13.71 -14.14 4.56
CA ASP A 68 12.51 -14.71 3.93
C ASP A 68 11.35 -14.96 4.92
N GLU A 69 11.66 -15.33 6.16
CA GLU A 69 10.71 -15.41 7.28
C GLU A 69 10.37 -14.05 7.91
N GLY A 70 10.83 -12.93 7.35
CA GLY A 70 10.60 -11.57 7.83
C GLY A 70 11.34 -11.23 9.13
N ARG A 71 12.39 -11.98 9.49
CA ARG A 71 13.05 -11.86 10.80
C ARG A 71 14.28 -10.95 10.74
N VAL A 72 14.44 -10.15 11.79
CA VAL A 72 15.68 -9.44 12.14
C VAL A 72 15.97 -9.69 13.61
N ILE A 73 17.23 -9.93 13.96
CA ILE A 73 17.64 -10.14 15.36
C ILE A 73 18.65 -9.07 15.74
N PHE A 74 18.36 -8.35 16.82
CA PHE A 74 19.28 -7.44 17.50
C PHE A 74 19.74 -8.06 18.81
N SER A 75 20.95 -7.73 19.26
CA SER A 75 21.56 -8.27 20.48
C SER A 75 22.19 -7.16 21.30
N ASN A 76 22.54 -7.45 22.55
CA ASN A 76 23.14 -6.48 23.49
C ASN A 76 22.21 -5.30 23.83
N LEU A 77 20.90 -5.56 23.95
CA LEU A 77 19.95 -4.55 24.42
C LEU A 77 20.00 -4.44 25.96
N ASP A 78 19.83 -3.23 26.46
CA ASP A 78 19.75 -2.90 27.87
C ASP A 78 18.30 -3.03 28.37
N GLU A 79 18.15 -3.57 29.58
CA GLU A 79 16.83 -3.86 30.18
C GLU A 79 16.11 -2.57 30.57
N ASN A 80 14.83 -2.46 30.18
CA ASN A 80 13.95 -1.29 30.39
C ASN A 80 14.32 -0.03 29.61
N GLU A 81 15.24 -0.12 28.65
CA GLU A 81 15.54 1.01 27.75
C GLU A 81 14.57 1.07 26.57
N GLU A 82 14.35 2.29 26.08
CA GLU A 82 13.53 2.57 24.91
C GLU A 82 14.37 2.51 23.64
N TYR A 83 13.79 1.95 22.58
CA TYR A 83 14.42 1.85 21.27
C TYR A 83 13.43 2.21 20.18
N LEU A 84 13.94 2.80 19.10
CA LEU A 84 13.19 3.03 17.87
C LEU A 84 13.62 2.02 16.82
N ILE A 85 12.65 1.28 16.28
CA ILE A 85 12.86 0.44 15.10
C ILE A 85 12.38 1.20 13.88
N GLN A 86 13.23 1.38 12.88
CA GLN A 86 12.85 1.95 11.58
C GLN A 86 12.97 0.88 10.51
N VAL A 87 11.98 0.79 9.64
CA VAL A 87 11.91 -0.21 8.55
C VAL A 87 11.72 0.50 7.22
N GLY A 88 12.45 0.08 6.18
CA GLY A 88 12.25 0.60 4.84
C GLY A 88 13.18 -0.02 3.79
N LEU A 89 13.13 0.51 2.56
CA LEU A 89 14.14 0.20 1.55
C LEU A 89 15.45 0.92 1.90
N PHE A 90 16.60 0.26 1.73
CA PHE A 90 17.91 0.82 2.07
C PHE A 90 18.14 2.23 1.50
N GLU A 91 17.72 2.48 0.27
CA GLU A 91 17.89 3.78 -0.39
C GLU A 91 17.08 4.90 0.29
N ASN A 92 15.94 4.58 0.90
CA ASN A 92 15.07 5.58 1.52
C ASN A 92 15.66 6.13 2.84
N PHE A 93 16.52 5.35 3.51
CA PHE A 93 17.20 5.76 4.74
C PHE A 93 18.12 6.97 4.53
N LYS A 94 18.67 7.16 3.32
CA LYS A 94 19.46 8.35 2.97
C LYS A 94 18.65 9.65 3.01
N THR A 95 17.32 9.53 2.91
CA THR A 95 16.39 10.67 2.87
C THR A 95 15.53 10.78 4.14
N GLY A 96 15.75 9.92 5.13
CA GLY A 96 14.93 9.87 6.35
C GLY A 96 13.47 9.47 6.11
N LYS A 97 13.19 8.76 5.03
CA LYS A 97 11.84 8.26 4.71
C LYS A 97 11.76 6.78 5.02
N PHE A 98 11.06 6.42 6.07
CA PHE A 98 10.87 5.03 6.48
C PHE A 98 9.49 4.56 6.05
N ILE A 99 9.34 3.26 5.77
CA ILE A 99 8.03 2.64 5.54
C ILE A 99 7.26 2.59 6.87
N THR A 100 7.95 2.29 7.96
CA THR A 100 7.34 2.19 9.29
C THR A 100 8.37 2.49 10.35
N GLU A 101 7.92 3.11 11.44
CA GLU A 101 8.68 3.30 12.66
C GLU A 101 7.89 2.71 13.84
N LYS A 102 8.61 2.11 14.79
CA LYS A 102 8.01 1.52 15.99
C LYS A 102 8.90 1.72 17.20
N GLU A 103 8.40 2.48 18.16
CA GLU A 103 8.98 2.58 19.49
C GLU A 103 8.68 1.32 20.30
N ILE A 104 9.68 0.85 21.05
CA ILE A 104 9.57 -0.27 21.97
C ILE A 104 10.32 0.04 23.26
N THR A 105 9.90 -0.60 24.34
CA THR A 105 10.74 -0.74 25.55
C THR A 105 11.22 -2.18 25.61
N TYR A 106 12.53 -2.39 25.68
CA TYR A 106 13.09 -3.74 25.76
C TYR A 106 12.86 -4.34 27.15
N MET A 107 12.41 -5.59 27.17
CA MET A 107 12.33 -6.40 28.38
C MET A 107 12.80 -7.81 28.04
N GLN A 108 13.65 -8.41 28.88
CA GLN A 108 14.09 -9.79 28.73
C GLN A 108 12.94 -10.81 28.68
N THR A 109 11.78 -10.45 29.24
CA THR A 109 10.56 -11.27 29.20
C THR A 109 9.77 -11.13 27.88
N LYS A 110 10.09 -10.13 27.05
CA LYS A 110 9.40 -9.80 25.80
C LYS A 110 10.41 -9.60 24.65
N GLN A 111 11.11 -10.68 24.31
CA GLN A 111 12.16 -10.69 23.28
C GLN A 111 11.63 -10.74 21.85
N ASN A 112 10.32 -10.70 21.64
CA ASN A 112 9.72 -10.76 20.31
C ASN A 112 8.83 -9.55 20.09
N VAL A 113 9.01 -8.85 18.98
CA VAL A 113 8.14 -7.76 18.55
C VAL A 113 7.74 -7.97 17.09
N ILE A 114 6.47 -7.73 16.81
CA ILE A 114 5.95 -7.69 15.44
C ILE A 114 5.92 -6.22 15.01
N VAL A 115 6.51 -5.92 13.86
CA VAL A 115 6.43 -4.62 13.20
C VAL A 115 5.61 -4.82 11.93
N GLN A 116 4.40 -4.27 11.93
CA GLN A 116 3.52 -4.28 10.76
C GLN A 116 3.91 -3.13 9.84
N THR A 117 4.04 -3.39 8.55
CA THR A 117 4.40 -2.38 7.55
C THR A 117 3.43 -2.40 6.39
N ASN A 118 3.34 -1.28 5.67
CA ASN A 118 2.61 -1.21 4.40
C ASN A 118 3.50 -1.63 3.21
N ALA A 119 4.70 -2.19 3.45
CA ALA A 119 5.50 -2.75 2.37
C ALA A 119 4.84 -4.03 1.86
N ALA A 120 4.95 -4.27 0.58
CA ALA A 120 4.58 -5.55 -0.01
C ALA A 120 5.81 -6.26 -0.54
N ASN A 121 5.81 -7.58 -0.42
CA ASN A 121 6.79 -8.39 -1.13
C ASN A 121 6.51 -8.26 -2.63
N SER A 122 7.50 -7.83 -3.41
CA SER A 122 7.35 -7.71 -4.86
C SER A 122 7.00 -9.03 -5.53
N GLU A 123 7.16 -10.18 -4.89
CA GLU A 123 6.76 -11.51 -5.37
C GLU A 123 5.34 -11.93 -4.96
N GLN A 124 4.66 -11.16 -4.10
CA GLN A 124 3.26 -11.41 -3.71
C GLN A 124 2.34 -10.25 -4.10
N SER A 125 1.02 -10.48 -4.07
CA SER A 125 0.02 -9.45 -4.34
C SER A 125 -0.29 -8.67 -3.07
N LEU A 126 -0.63 -7.39 -3.22
CA LEU A 126 -1.09 -6.57 -2.09
C LEU A 126 -2.31 -7.23 -1.44
N ALA A 127 -2.30 -7.35 -0.12
CA ALA A 127 -3.36 -8.03 0.62
C ALA A 127 -4.58 -7.11 0.88
N VAL A 128 -5.05 -6.43 -0.17
CA VAL A 128 -6.27 -5.63 -0.12
C VAL A 128 -7.44 -6.53 0.28
N PRO A 129 -8.23 -6.18 1.31
CA PRO A 129 -9.36 -7.00 1.74
C PRO A 129 -10.42 -7.08 0.63
N SER A 130 -10.95 -8.27 0.41
CA SER A 130 -12.06 -8.45 -0.53
C SER A 130 -13.35 -7.91 0.08
N ILE A 131 -13.90 -6.86 -0.53
CA ILE A 131 -15.20 -6.28 -0.17
C ILE A 131 -16.11 -6.37 -1.39
N LEU A 132 -17.19 -7.15 -1.27
CA LEU A 132 -18.20 -7.24 -2.31
C LEU A 132 -19.18 -6.07 -2.22
N GLN A 133 -19.60 -5.51 -3.35
CA GLN A 133 -20.54 -4.38 -3.39
C GLN A 133 -21.99 -4.83 -3.11
N THR A 134 -22.35 -6.07 -3.47
CA THR A 134 -23.69 -6.63 -3.29
C THR A 134 -23.92 -7.24 -1.90
N PRO A 135 -25.18 -7.34 -1.42
CA PRO A 135 -26.42 -6.89 -2.09
C PRO A 135 -26.71 -5.39 -2.01
N GLU A 136 -26.01 -4.65 -1.16
CA GLU A 136 -26.39 -3.29 -0.77
C GLU A 136 -26.17 -2.25 -1.87
N LEU A 137 -25.09 -2.39 -2.65
CA LEU A 137 -24.66 -1.42 -3.67
C LEU A 137 -24.50 -2.09 -5.05
N PRO A 138 -25.59 -2.49 -5.74
CA PRO A 138 -25.51 -3.10 -7.07
C PRO A 138 -24.79 -2.23 -8.12
N ASN A 139 -24.69 -0.92 -7.93
CA ASN A 139 -23.96 0.01 -8.79
C ASN A 139 -22.84 0.78 -8.04
N GLY A 140 -22.23 0.18 -7.01
CA GLY A 140 -21.26 0.85 -6.14
C GLY A 140 -19.82 0.37 -6.27
N CYS A 141 -19.37 -0.01 -7.47
CA CYS A 141 -18.02 -0.53 -7.67
C CYS A 141 -16.93 0.45 -7.20
N GLU A 142 -17.05 1.74 -7.50
CA GLU A 142 -16.06 2.77 -7.20
C GLU A 142 -15.88 3.00 -5.70
N ILE A 143 -16.99 3.18 -4.99
CA ILE A 143 -16.97 3.45 -3.56
C ILE A 143 -16.61 2.20 -2.74
N THR A 144 -16.97 1.01 -3.25
CA THR A 144 -16.56 -0.27 -2.64
C THR A 144 -15.06 -0.52 -2.84
N ALA A 145 -14.51 -0.24 -4.03
CA ALA A 145 -13.07 -0.30 -4.28
C ALA A 145 -12.31 0.66 -3.36
N LEU A 146 -12.79 1.90 -3.19
CA LEU A 146 -12.20 2.85 -2.23
C LEU A 146 -12.25 2.31 -0.80
N THR A 147 -13.38 1.74 -0.37
CA THR A 147 -13.53 1.16 0.97
C THR A 147 -12.50 0.06 1.22
N ALA A 148 -12.25 -0.80 0.22
CA ALA A 148 -11.25 -1.86 0.33
C ALA A 148 -9.83 -1.30 0.50
N VAL A 149 -9.47 -0.26 -0.25
CA VAL A 149 -8.16 0.41 -0.10
C VAL A 149 -8.03 1.12 1.25
N LEU A 150 -9.08 1.79 1.74
CA LEU A 150 -9.05 2.39 3.08
C LEU A 150 -8.86 1.32 4.17
N ASN A 151 -9.53 0.17 4.05
CA ASN A 151 -9.40 -0.94 4.98
C ASN A 151 -8.03 -1.63 4.88
N TYR A 152 -7.39 -1.64 3.70
CA TYR A 152 -6.00 -2.08 3.54
C TYR A 152 -5.05 -1.24 4.42
N TYR A 153 -5.28 0.07 4.53
CA TYR A 153 -4.54 0.95 5.45
C TYR A 153 -5.05 0.93 6.90
N GLY A 154 -5.92 -0.02 7.26
CA GLY A 154 -6.41 -0.18 8.63
C GLY A 154 -7.47 0.81 9.06
N ALA A 155 -8.04 1.59 8.13
CA ALA A 155 -9.17 2.44 8.45
C ALA A 155 -10.39 1.57 8.77
N ALA A 156 -11.05 1.83 9.90
CA ALA A 156 -12.30 1.16 10.25
C ALA A 156 -13.47 1.85 9.55
N THR A 157 -13.85 1.39 8.36
CA THR A 157 -15.04 1.86 7.62
C THR A 157 -15.70 0.73 6.83
N ASP A 158 -16.90 1.01 6.34
CA ASP A 158 -17.64 0.15 5.44
C ASP A 158 -18.20 0.91 4.24
N LYS A 159 -18.59 0.16 3.21
CA LYS A 159 -19.07 0.71 1.93
C LYS A 159 -20.35 1.53 2.07
N MET A 160 -21.18 1.28 3.10
CA MET A 160 -22.39 2.04 3.35
C MET A 160 -22.07 3.39 3.98
N GLU A 161 -21.18 3.41 4.96
CA GLU A 161 -20.65 4.66 5.53
C GLU A 161 -20.03 5.54 4.44
N MET A 162 -19.12 4.96 3.64
CA MET A 162 -18.47 5.68 2.54
C MET A 162 -19.47 6.19 1.50
N THR A 163 -20.48 5.38 1.17
CA THR A 163 -21.55 5.77 0.25
C THR A 163 -22.39 6.89 0.80
N ASP A 164 -22.89 6.80 2.03
CA ASP A 164 -23.91 7.72 2.53
C ASP A 164 -23.32 9.05 3.00
N GLN A 165 -22.15 9.01 3.64
CA GLN A 165 -21.56 10.18 4.30
C GLN A 165 -20.52 10.90 3.43
N TYR A 166 -19.77 10.18 2.61
CA TYR A 166 -18.56 10.73 1.97
C TYR A 166 -18.66 10.89 0.46
N LEU A 167 -19.33 9.97 -0.25
CA LEU A 167 -19.47 10.04 -1.70
C LEU A 167 -20.31 11.26 -2.12
N PRO A 168 -19.77 12.20 -2.92
CA PRO A 168 -20.57 13.23 -3.56
C PRO A 168 -21.59 12.59 -4.50
N LYS A 169 -22.88 12.86 -4.29
CA LYS A 169 -23.99 12.27 -5.06
C LYS A 169 -24.97 13.35 -5.49
N GLN A 170 -25.58 13.19 -6.66
CA GLN A 170 -26.68 14.04 -7.11
C GLN A 170 -27.79 13.18 -7.71
N SER A 171 -29.02 13.38 -7.23
CA SER A 171 -30.21 12.73 -7.79
C SER A 171 -30.53 13.26 -9.18
N PHE A 172 -31.10 12.40 -10.03
CA PHE A 172 -31.59 12.79 -11.34
C PHE A 172 -32.91 13.57 -11.23
N LYS A 173 -33.09 14.55 -12.12
CA LYS A 173 -34.35 15.26 -12.35
C LYS A 173 -34.89 14.95 -13.74
N PHE A 174 -36.21 14.94 -13.89
CA PHE A 174 -36.87 14.67 -15.15
C PHE A 174 -37.75 15.86 -15.55
N ASP A 175 -37.59 16.32 -16.78
CA ASP A 175 -38.47 17.32 -17.40
C ASP A 175 -38.92 16.80 -18.78
N GLY A 176 -40.17 16.35 -18.86
CA GLY A 176 -40.66 15.57 -19.98
C GLY A 176 -39.81 14.32 -20.22
N ASN A 177 -39.21 14.22 -21.42
CA ASN A 177 -38.34 13.11 -21.81
C ASN A 177 -36.86 13.35 -21.45
N ASN A 178 -36.51 14.51 -20.92
CA ASN A 178 -35.14 14.87 -20.61
C ASN A 178 -34.77 14.45 -19.18
N LYS A 179 -33.64 13.75 -19.05
CA LYS A 179 -33.02 13.38 -17.77
C LYS A 179 -31.87 14.33 -17.49
N TYR A 180 -31.86 14.96 -16.32
CA TYR A 180 -30.81 15.89 -15.87
C TYR A 180 -30.10 15.32 -14.66
N GLY A 181 -28.76 15.42 -14.63
CA GLY A 181 -27.94 14.83 -13.58
C GLY A 181 -26.60 15.54 -13.38
N PRO A 182 -25.70 14.98 -12.55
CA PRO A 182 -24.39 15.56 -12.30
C PRO A 182 -23.44 15.40 -13.48
N ASP A 183 -22.40 16.22 -13.53
CA ASP A 183 -21.17 15.82 -14.22
C ASP A 183 -20.52 14.65 -13.44
N PRO A 184 -20.26 13.47 -14.05
CA PRO A 184 -19.63 12.36 -13.34
C PRO A 184 -18.21 12.66 -12.84
N ASN A 185 -17.56 13.74 -13.31
CA ASN A 185 -16.32 14.23 -12.72
C ASN A 185 -16.53 15.04 -11.43
N LYS A 186 -17.77 15.31 -11.03
CA LYS A 186 -18.11 16.11 -9.84
C LYS A 186 -18.95 15.36 -8.81
N ALA A 187 -19.86 14.49 -9.24
CA ALA A 187 -20.67 13.69 -8.33
C ALA A 187 -21.21 12.42 -9.00
N TYR A 188 -21.48 11.41 -8.18
CA TYR A 188 -22.14 10.18 -8.59
C TYR A 188 -23.59 10.46 -9.01
N GLY A 189 -23.99 9.89 -10.16
CA GLY A 189 -25.35 10.00 -10.67
C GLY A 189 -26.32 9.07 -9.95
N GLY A 190 -27.26 9.64 -9.20
CA GLY A 190 -28.26 8.90 -8.43
C GLY A 190 -27.71 8.33 -7.12
N TYR A 191 -28.02 7.07 -6.83
CA TYR A 191 -27.61 6.38 -5.61
C TYR A 191 -27.06 4.99 -5.93
N PRO A 192 -25.86 4.61 -5.46
CA PRO A 192 -25.25 3.32 -5.81
C PRO A 192 -26.06 2.09 -5.39
N GLY A 193 -26.88 2.22 -4.34
CA GLY A 193 -27.81 1.19 -3.88
C GLY A 193 -29.07 1.00 -4.74
N SER A 194 -29.34 1.91 -5.69
CA SER A 194 -30.56 1.91 -6.48
C SER A 194 -30.36 1.21 -7.82
N LEU A 195 -31.20 0.22 -8.12
CA LEU A 195 -31.25 -0.43 -9.43
C LEU A 195 -31.83 0.48 -10.53
N GLU A 196 -32.66 1.45 -10.16
CA GLU A 196 -33.33 2.35 -11.11
C GLU A 196 -32.51 3.61 -11.42
N THR A 197 -31.82 4.12 -10.40
CA THR A 197 -31.16 5.44 -10.48
C THR A 197 -29.65 5.38 -10.35
N GLY A 198 -29.06 4.27 -9.89
CA GLY A 198 -27.61 4.13 -9.82
C GLY A 198 -26.96 4.15 -11.20
N THR A 199 -25.85 4.89 -11.33
CA THR A 199 -25.03 4.91 -12.54
C THR A 199 -23.56 4.64 -12.18
N TYR A 200 -22.75 5.70 -12.11
CA TYR A 200 -21.31 5.67 -11.86
C TYR A 200 -20.80 7.07 -11.55
N VAL A 201 -19.52 7.14 -11.20
CA VAL A 201 -18.74 8.36 -11.02
C VAL A 201 -17.31 8.16 -11.52
N PHE A 202 -16.62 9.23 -11.90
CA PHE A 202 -15.21 9.18 -12.29
C PHE A 202 -14.26 9.38 -11.10
N ALA A 203 -12.96 9.49 -11.36
CA ALA A 203 -11.92 9.49 -10.34
C ALA A 203 -12.07 10.59 -9.28
N GLU A 204 -12.29 11.84 -9.72
CA GLU A 204 -12.17 13.00 -8.84
C GLU A 204 -13.15 12.99 -7.65
N PRO A 205 -14.44 12.65 -7.80
CA PRO A 205 -15.34 12.58 -6.65
C PRO A 205 -15.00 11.46 -5.67
N ILE A 206 -14.33 10.39 -6.11
CA ILE A 206 -13.83 9.33 -5.23
C ILE A 206 -12.62 9.83 -4.42
N VAL A 207 -11.73 10.60 -5.04
CA VAL A 207 -10.63 11.29 -4.32
C VAL A 207 -11.19 12.22 -3.25
N ASN A 208 -12.22 13.00 -3.60
CA ASN A 208 -12.91 13.87 -2.64
C ASN A 208 -13.54 13.08 -1.48
N ALA A 209 -14.20 11.96 -1.78
CA ALA A 209 -14.78 11.08 -0.75
C ALA A 209 -13.69 10.55 0.20
N ALA A 210 -12.57 10.07 -0.35
CA ALA A 210 -11.44 9.56 0.41
C ALA A 210 -10.83 10.63 1.32
N ASN A 211 -10.50 11.81 0.76
CA ASN A 211 -9.87 12.90 1.51
C ASN A 211 -10.79 13.48 2.59
N ASN A 212 -12.10 13.54 2.36
CA ASN A 212 -13.06 13.93 3.39
C ASN A 212 -13.09 12.92 4.54
N PHE A 213 -13.15 11.62 4.24
CA PHE A 213 -13.09 10.56 5.27
C PHE A 213 -11.76 10.60 6.05
N ILE A 214 -10.63 10.67 5.35
CA ILE A 214 -9.28 10.75 5.94
C ILE A 214 -9.18 11.93 6.90
N LYS A 215 -9.67 13.10 6.50
CA LYS A 215 -9.68 14.31 7.34
C LYS A 215 -10.57 14.14 8.57
N ASP A 216 -11.79 13.63 8.38
CA ASP A 216 -12.76 13.44 9.47
C ASP A 216 -12.26 12.42 10.51
N ARG A 217 -11.58 11.36 10.05
CA ARG A 217 -10.96 10.34 10.88
C ARG A 217 -9.55 10.70 11.37
N LYS A 218 -8.99 11.84 10.94
CA LYS A 218 -7.64 12.32 11.26
C LYS A 218 -6.56 11.29 10.97
N LEU A 219 -6.71 10.56 9.86
CA LEU A 219 -5.73 9.57 9.40
C LEU A 219 -4.54 10.28 8.77
N LYS A 220 -3.35 9.69 8.87
CA LYS A 220 -2.13 10.17 8.21
C LYS A 220 -2.01 9.55 6.82
N LEU A 221 -3.00 9.84 5.97
CA LEU A 221 -3.08 9.36 4.59
C LEU A 221 -3.44 10.53 3.66
N GLU A 222 -3.33 10.33 2.36
CA GLU A 222 -3.82 11.24 1.33
C GLU A 222 -4.33 10.43 0.12
N ALA A 223 -5.39 10.91 -0.53
CA ALA A 223 -5.86 10.37 -1.80
C ALA A 223 -5.49 11.31 -2.96
N GLN A 224 -5.03 10.72 -4.07
CA GLN A 224 -4.61 11.45 -5.26
C GLN A 224 -5.25 10.88 -6.52
N ASN A 225 -5.68 11.77 -7.41
CA ASN A 225 -6.07 11.43 -8.78
C ASN A 225 -4.80 11.25 -9.63
N ILE A 226 -4.58 10.04 -10.14
CA ILE A 226 -3.46 9.68 -11.00
C ILE A 226 -3.95 9.28 -12.40
N SER A 227 -5.09 9.84 -12.82
CA SER A 227 -5.63 9.55 -14.15
C SER A 227 -4.65 9.97 -15.25
N GLY A 228 -4.53 9.14 -16.28
CA GLY A 228 -3.52 9.27 -17.34
C GLY A 228 -2.20 8.57 -17.03
N SER A 229 -2.07 7.87 -15.89
CA SER A 229 -0.86 7.10 -15.58
C SER A 229 -0.64 5.93 -16.54
N SER A 230 0.62 5.70 -16.91
CA SER A 230 1.00 4.58 -17.77
C SER A 230 0.95 3.23 -17.02
N LEU A 231 1.05 2.12 -17.77
CA LEU A 231 1.26 0.79 -17.21
C LEU A 231 2.46 0.75 -16.26
N GLU A 232 3.56 1.40 -16.63
CA GLU A 232 4.80 1.42 -15.84
C GLU A 232 4.61 2.19 -14.53
N GLU A 233 3.86 3.30 -14.56
CA GLU A 233 3.54 4.08 -13.37
C GLU A 233 2.59 3.32 -12.43
N ILE A 234 1.52 2.71 -12.95
CA ILE A 234 0.62 1.86 -12.15
C ILE A 234 1.39 0.68 -11.53
N THR A 235 2.27 0.02 -12.30
CA THR A 235 3.10 -1.07 -11.80
C THR A 235 3.98 -0.60 -10.64
N LYS A 236 4.62 0.56 -10.80
CA LYS A 236 5.49 1.14 -9.76
C LYS A 236 4.74 1.47 -8.47
N TYR A 237 3.52 2.00 -8.55
CA TYR A 237 2.70 2.23 -7.35
C TYR A 237 2.45 0.94 -6.58
N VAL A 238 2.06 -0.12 -7.30
CA VAL A 238 1.76 -1.42 -6.70
C VAL A 238 3.01 -2.08 -6.12
N GLU A 239 4.16 -2.02 -6.82
CA GLU A 239 5.46 -2.46 -6.31
C GLU A 239 5.90 -1.70 -5.05
N MET A 240 5.45 -0.45 -4.89
CA MET A 240 5.67 0.36 -3.69
C MET A 240 4.68 0.07 -2.54
N GLY A 241 3.81 -0.93 -2.69
CA GLY A 241 2.80 -1.26 -1.68
C GLY A 241 1.54 -0.39 -1.72
N ILE A 242 1.34 0.39 -2.80
CA ILE A 242 0.21 1.31 -2.97
C ILE A 242 -0.79 0.71 -3.96
N PRO A 243 -1.97 0.24 -3.50
CA PRO A 243 -3.01 -0.26 -4.39
C PRO A 243 -3.55 0.85 -5.29
N VAL A 244 -3.84 0.52 -6.55
CA VAL A 244 -4.40 1.47 -7.52
C VAL A 244 -5.85 1.13 -7.80
N ILE A 245 -6.76 2.08 -7.59
CA ILE A 245 -8.16 1.94 -8.02
C ILE A 245 -8.23 2.40 -9.47
N ALA A 246 -8.66 1.51 -10.37
CA ALA A 246 -8.68 1.76 -11.81
C ALA A 246 -10.06 1.46 -12.42
N TRP A 247 -10.48 2.30 -13.35
CA TRP A 247 -11.71 2.10 -14.10
C TRP A 247 -11.42 1.26 -15.34
N VAL A 248 -12.22 0.21 -15.51
CA VAL A 248 -12.18 -0.73 -16.63
C VAL A 248 -13.62 -1.08 -17.03
N THR A 249 -13.83 -1.99 -17.97
CA THR A 249 -15.16 -2.52 -18.24
C THR A 249 -15.37 -3.87 -17.56
N LEU A 250 -16.62 -4.21 -17.26
CA LEU A 250 -17.03 -5.45 -16.58
C LEU A 250 -16.41 -6.73 -17.17
N ASP A 251 -16.22 -6.72 -18.49
CA ASP A 251 -15.75 -7.84 -19.32
C ASP A 251 -14.42 -7.55 -20.04
N LEU A 252 -13.74 -6.44 -19.69
CA LEU A 252 -12.56 -5.90 -20.39
C LEU A 252 -12.77 -5.65 -21.90
N SER A 253 -14.02 -5.65 -22.37
CA SER A 253 -14.37 -5.31 -23.74
C SER A 253 -14.45 -3.79 -23.93
N LYS A 254 -14.66 -3.34 -25.16
CA LYS A 254 -14.84 -1.92 -25.45
C LYS A 254 -16.01 -1.31 -24.66
N PRO A 255 -15.94 -0.03 -24.29
CA PRO A 255 -17.03 0.66 -23.60
C PRO A 255 -18.32 0.63 -24.42
N LYS A 256 -19.42 0.25 -23.79
CA LYS A 256 -20.76 0.17 -24.38
C LYS A 256 -21.55 1.41 -23.97
N ILE A 257 -21.78 2.31 -24.92
CA ILE A 257 -22.52 3.55 -24.70
C ILE A 257 -24.00 3.31 -24.95
N ARG A 258 -24.86 3.62 -23.97
CA ARG A 258 -26.32 3.60 -24.16
C ARG A 258 -26.99 4.59 -23.21
N GLY A 259 -27.80 5.48 -23.77
CA GLY A 259 -28.47 6.52 -22.99
C GLY A 259 -27.49 7.57 -22.48
N GLY A 260 -27.90 8.29 -21.44
CA GLY A 260 -27.18 9.44 -20.93
C GLY A 260 -28.09 10.37 -20.16
N TRP A 261 -27.56 11.54 -19.82
CA TRP A 261 -28.32 12.63 -19.21
C TRP A 261 -27.70 13.97 -19.58
N ILE A 262 -28.47 15.02 -19.43
CA ILE A 262 -28.00 16.39 -19.57
C ILE A 262 -27.36 16.80 -18.23
N ILE A 263 -26.11 17.25 -18.26
CA ILE A 263 -25.43 17.77 -17.09
C ILE A 263 -26.16 19.04 -16.65
N GLN A 264 -26.70 19.04 -15.43
CA GLN A 264 -27.58 20.10 -14.95
C GLN A 264 -26.89 21.48 -14.90
N GLU A 265 -25.58 21.50 -14.65
CA GLU A 265 -24.80 22.74 -14.53
C GLU A 265 -24.46 23.37 -15.88
N THR A 266 -24.18 22.57 -16.90
CA THR A 266 -23.64 23.05 -18.20
C THR A 266 -24.64 22.95 -19.34
N GLY A 267 -25.65 22.07 -19.23
CA GLY A 267 -26.57 21.74 -20.32
C GLY A 267 -25.99 20.78 -21.36
N GLU A 268 -24.75 20.32 -21.19
CA GLU A 268 -24.11 19.36 -22.11
C GLU A 268 -24.67 17.95 -21.93
N PHE A 269 -24.76 17.19 -23.02
CA PHE A 269 -25.22 15.80 -22.95
C PHE A 269 -24.05 14.86 -22.62
N HIS A 270 -24.16 14.18 -21.49
CA HIS A 270 -23.22 13.15 -21.06
C HIS A 270 -23.69 11.76 -21.51
N GLN A 271 -22.84 11.07 -22.27
CA GLN A 271 -23.08 9.70 -22.71
C GLN A 271 -22.75 8.69 -21.61
N MET A 272 -23.67 7.75 -21.35
CA MET A 272 -23.50 6.77 -20.28
C MET A 272 -22.81 5.49 -20.76
N PHE A 273 -21.74 5.10 -20.08
CA PHE A 273 -21.13 3.77 -20.21
C PHE A 273 -21.90 2.74 -19.38
N THR A 274 -22.41 1.69 -20.03
CA THR A 274 -23.26 0.67 -19.39
C THR A 274 -22.49 -0.53 -18.84
N ASN A 275 -21.25 -0.73 -19.28
CA ASN A 275 -20.36 -1.77 -18.79
C ASN A 275 -19.15 -1.18 -18.06
N LEU A 276 -19.20 0.09 -17.63
CA LEU A 276 -18.16 0.67 -16.78
C LEU A 276 -18.09 -0.10 -15.46
N HIS A 277 -16.88 -0.31 -14.98
CA HIS A 277 -16.57 -0.99 -13.75
C HIS A 277 -15.31 -0.39 -13.12
N THR A 278 -15.10 -0.68 -11.83
CA THR A 278 -13.92 -0.21 -11.10
C THR A 278 -13.41 -1.32 -10.21
N VAL A 279 -12.09 -1.51 -10.22
CA VAL A 279 -11.38 -2.57 -9.48
C VAL A 279 -10.16 -2.00 -8.77
N VAL A 280 -9.60 -2.75 -7.83
CA VAL A 280 -8.33 -2.40 -7.15
C VAL A 280 -7.22 -3.29 -7.69
N VAL A 281 -6.20 -2.70 -8.30
CA VAL A 281 -4.99 -3.39 -8.76
C VAL A 281 -4.10 -3.69 -7.55
N MET A 282 -3.75 -4.97 -7.39
CA MET A 282 -2.96 -5.50 -6.28
C MET A 282 -1.63 -6.10 -6.74
N SER A 283 -1.50 -6.43 -8.02
CA SER A 283 -0.23 -6.91 -8.59
C SER A 283 -0.23 -6.72 -10.09
N VAL A 284 0.93 -6.39 -10.65
CA VAL A 284 1.18 -6.39 -12.09
C VAL A 284 2.48 -7.14 -12.33
N LYS A 285 2.41 -8.35 -12.88
CA LYS A 285 3.57 -9.24 -13.07
C LYS A 285 3.43 -10.05 -14.33
N ASP A 286 4.56 -10.28 -15.00
CA ASP A 286 4.59 -11.04 -16.25
C ASP A 286 3.52 -10.54 -17.23
N ASP A 287 2.61 -11.41 -17.66
CA ASP A 287 1.47 -11.11 -18.53
C ASP A 287 0.14 -10.92 -17.77
N LYS A 288 0.17 -10.79 -16.44
CA LYS A 288 -1.00 -10.79 -15.56
C LYS A 288 -1.14 -9.54 -14.71
N VAL A 289 -2.40 -9.26 -14.37
CA VAL A 289 -2.81 -8.27 -13.37
C VAL A 289 -3.72 -8.98 -12.37
N GLU A 290 -3.39 -8.89 -11.08
CA GLU A 290 -4.28 -9.36 -10.01
C GLU A 290 -5.04 -8.18 -9.43
N VAL A 291 -6.36 -8.34 -9.30
CA VAL A 291 -7.26 -7.29 -8.82
C VAL A 291 -8.22 -7.80 -7.74
N MET A 292 -8.64 -6.90 -6.86
CA MET A 292 -9.87 -7.06 -6.09
C MET A 292 -11.01 -6.42 -6.89
N ASP A 293 -11.90 -7.27 -7.40
CA ASP A 293 -13.11 -6.91 -8.13
C ASP A 293 -14.30 -6.85 -7.14
N PRO A 294 -14.95 -5.68 -6.93
CA PRO A 294 -16.09 -5.55 -6.03
C PRO A 294 -17.30 -6.45 -6.34
N LEU A 295 -17.35 -7.08 -7.52
CA LEU A 295 -18.39 -8.06 -7.88
C LEU A 295 -17.95 -9.52 -7.69
N LYS A 296 -16.63 -9.80 -7.66
CA LYS A 296 -16.10 -11.17 -7.77
C LYS A 296 -15.06 -11.54 -6.71
N GLY A 297 -14.57 -10.57 -5.94
CA GLY A 297 -13.42 -10.74 -5.06
C GLY A 297 -12.12 -10.77 -5.86
N TYR A 298 -11.20 -11.66 -5.52
CA TYR A 298 -9.89 -11.72 -6.17
C TYR A 298 -9.96 -12.34 -7.56
N VAL A 299 -9.43 -11.63 -8.56
CA VAL A 299 -9.42 -12.08 -9.96
C VAL A 299 -8.06 -11.82 -10.58
N THR A 300 -7.57 -12.79 -11.36
CA THR A 300 -6.39 -12.63 -12.22
C THR A 300 -6.84 -12.38 -13.65
N LEU A 301 -6.31 -11.32 -14.27
CA LEU A 301 -6.68 -10.85 -15.60
C LEU A 301 -5.46 -10.79 -16.51
N GLU A 302 -5.68 -10.91 -17.82
CA GLU A 302 -4.65 -10.70 -18.84
C GLU A 302 -4.26 -9.22 -18.87
N LYS A 303 -2.97 -8.93 -18.66
CA LYS A 303 -2.44 -7.56 -18.53
C LYS A 303 -2.75 -6.70 -19.75
N ALA A 304 -2.55 -7.24 -20.96
CA ALA A 304 -2.82 -6.51 -22.19
C ALA A 304 -4.30 -6.08 -22.30
N MET A 305 -5.23 -6.99 -22.00
CA MET A 305 -6.66 -6.70 -22.05
C MET A 305 -7.10 -5.71 -20.97
N PHE A 306 -6.53 -5.83 -19.77
CA PHE A 306 -6.79 -4.89 -18.68
C PHE A 306 -6.42 -3.46 -19.08
N PHE A 307 -5.18 -3.27 -19.56
CA PHE A 307 -4.71 -1.94 -19.91
C PHE A 307 -5.35 -1.37 -21.18
N GLU A 308 -5.74 -2.22 -22.16
CA GLU A 308 -6.59 -1.77 -23.28
C GLU A 308 -7.95 -1.23 -22.78
N SER A 309 -8.58 -1.95 -21.84
CA SER A 309 -9.84 -1.52 -21.25
C SER A 309 -9.69 -0.22 -20.44
N TYR A 310 -8.64 -0.10 -19.64
CA TYR A 310 -8.31 1.09 -18.86
C TYR A 310 -8.16 2.33 -19.74
N VAL A 311 -7.35 2.21 -20.81
CA VAL A 311 -7.17 3.29 -21.80
C VAL A 311 -8.49 3.66 -22.47
N SER A 312 -9.32 2.66 -22.81
CA SER A 312 -10.60 2.91 -23.48
C SER A 312 -11.62 3.70 -22.65
N LEU A 313 -11.46 3.72 -21.31
CA LEU A 313 -12.29 4.52 -20.39
C LEU A 313 -11.61 5.83 -19.94
N GLY A 314 -10.57 6.26 -20.65
CA GLY A 314 -9.90 7.53 -20.40
C GLY A 314 -8.92 7.50 -19.24
N GLU A 315 -8.32 6.32 -18.98
CA GLU A 315 -7.18 6.17 -18.07
C GLU A 315 -7.47 6.67 -16.64
N GLN A 316 -8.71 6.51 -16.19
CA GLN A 316 -9.14 6.96 -14.86
C GLN A 316 -8.53 6.08 -13.77
N ALA A 317 -7.75 6.66 -12.86
CA ALA A 317 -7.13 5.95 -11.75
C ALA A 317 -6.91 6.85 -10.53
N ILE A 318 -6.97 6.26 -9.34
CA ILE A 318 -6.67 6.95 -8.07
C ILE A 318 -5.83 6.05 -7.17
N ILE A 319 -5.15 6.68 -6.21
CA ILE A 319 -4.43 6.01 -5.12
C ILE A 319 -4.80 6.65 -3.78
N VAL A 320 -4.57 5.90 -2.71
CA VAL A 320 -4.49 6.39 -1.33
C VAL A 320 -3.14 5.93 -0.79
N TYR A 321 -2.39 6.78 -0.09
CA TYR A 321 -1.06 6.48 0.45
C TYR A 321 -0.75 7.26 1.72
#